data_AF-A0A2V7XGT0-F1
#
_entry.id   AF-A0A2V7XGT0-F1
#
_cell.length_a   1.000
_cell.length_b   1.000
_cell.length_c   1.000
_cell.angle_alpha   90.00
_cell.angle_beta   90.00
_cell.angle_gamma   90.00
#
_symmetry.space_group_name_H-M   'P 1'
#
loop_
_entity.id
_entity.type
_entity.pdbx_description
1 polymer ?
#
loop_
_entity_poly.entity_id
_entity_poly.type
_entity_poly.pdbx_seq_one_letter_code
_entity_poly.pdbx_strand_id
1 'polypeptide(L)'
;MREHCVRCWLHSVVVMPDHVHLILDPYEGIPLTTLVAQIKGRSAFLMNRSATRCGSVWQRDSFDHIVRADENLTKKIQYVCDNPVRKGLVTTCDEYRWLWRSWRDSTAG
;
A
#
# COMPACT_ATOMS: atom_id res chain seq x y z
N MET A 1 0.64 -4.20 -26.68
CA MET A 1 1.28 -3.05 -26.02
C MET A 1 0.32 -2.61 -24.92
N ARG A 2 0.56 -2.94 -23.65
CA ARG A 2 -0.36 -2.55 -22.56
C ARG A 2 0.05 -1.16 -22.12
N GLU A 3 -0.68 -0.15 -22.56
CA GLU A 3 -0.60 1.17 -21.96
C GLU A 3 -0.91 1.02 -20.47
N HIS A 4 0.06 1.33 -19.62
CA HIS A 4 -0.15 1.42 -18.19
C HIS A 4 -0.96 2.69 -17.93
N CYS A 5 -2.27 2.61 -18.16
CA CYS A 5 -3.20 3.67 -17.77
C CYS A 5 -3.05 3.85 -16.25
N VAL A 6 -2.58 5.02 -15.81
CA VAL A 6 -2.45 5.34 -14.39
C VAL A 6 -3.84 5.25 -13.78
N ARG A 7 -4.02 4.43 -12.74
CA ARG A 7 -5.36 4.08 -12.20
C ARG A 7 -5.69 4.72 -10.86
N CYS A 8 -4.68 5.20 -10.16
CA CYS A 8 -4.82 5.84 -8.86
C CYS A 8 -3.58 6.69 -8.59
N TRP A 9 -3.73 7.67 -7.70
CA TRP A 9 -2.62 8.32 -7.03
C TRP A 9 -2.28 7.54 -5.76
N LEU A 10 -1.00 7.22 -5.53
CA LEU A 10 -0.55 6.47 -4.36
C LEU A 10 0.19 7.40 -3.41
N HIS A 11 -0.35 7.60 -2.21
CA HIS A 11 0.26 8.45 -1.19
C HIS A 11 1.35 7.71 -0.41
N SER A 12 1.05 6.48 0.02
CA SER A 12 1.99 5.67 0.81
C SER A 12 1.67 4.17 0.75
N VAL A 13 2.72 3.37 0.90
CA VAL A 13 2.66 1.92 1.07
C VAL A 13 3.56 1.49 2.22
N VAL A 14 3.05 0.61 3.08
CA VAL A 14 3.86 -0.08 4.09
C VAL A 14 3.59 -1.57 3.99
N VAL A 15 4.61 -2.34 3.62
CA VAL A 15 4.53 -3.81 3.65
C VAL A 15 5.01 -4.29 5.01
N MET A 16 4.06 -4.70 5.85
CA MET A 16 4.33 -5.31 7.16
C MET A 16 4.62 -6.81 6.97
N PRO A 17 5.20 -7.50 7.97
CA PRO A 17 5.47 -8.94 7.88
C PRO A 17 4.24 -9.81 7.61
N ASP A 18 3.06 -9.36 8.01
CA ASP A 18 1.79 -10.09 8.01
C ASP A 18 0.67 -9.42 7.19
N HIS A 19 0.81 -8.14 6.80
CA HIS A 19 -0.20 -7.39 6.05
C HIS A 19 0.40 -6.19 5.32
N VAL A 20 -0.42 -5.45 4.57
CA VAL A 20 0.01 -4.23 3.86
C VAL A 20 -0.95 -3.09 4.16
N HIS A 21 -0.43 -1.90 4.41
CA HIS A 21 -1.19 -0.65 4.44
C HIS A 21 -0.98 0.13 3.15
N LEU A 22 -2.08 0.59 2.55
CA LEU A 22 -2.10 1.43 1.35
C LEU A 22 -2.93 2.68 1.64
N ILE A 23 -2.42 3.85 1.25
CA ILE A 23 -3.22 5.06 1.14
C ILE A 23 -3.12 5.54 -0.30
N LEU A 24 -4.26 5.58 -0.98
CA LEU A 24 -4.36 5.90 -2.39
C LEU A 24 -5.69 6.58 -2.69
N ASP A 25 -5.70 7.35 -3.78
CA ASP A 25 -6.90 7.94 -4.37
C ASP A 25 -7.16 7.26 -5.72
N PRO A 26 -8.24 6.47 -5.86
CA PRO A 26 -8.65 5.95 -7.17
C PRO A 26 -9.00 7.09 -8.12
N TYR A 27 -8.62 6.98 -9.39
CA TYR A 27 -9.09 7.93 -10.40
C TYR A 27 -10.55 7.68 -10.76
N GLU A 28 -11.16 8.68 -11.39
CA GLU A 28 -12.58 8.65 -11.76
C GLU A 28 -12.92 7.39 -12.59
N GLY A 29 -14.06 6.78 -12.26
CA GLY A 29 -14.52 5.55 -12.91
C GLY A 29 -13.78 4.28 -12.50
N ILE A 30 -12.84 4.34 -11.55
CA ILE A 30 -12.09 3.17 -11.07
C ILE A 30 -12.52 2.79 -9.65
N PRO A 31 -13.29 1.69 -9.48
CA PRO A 31 -13.70 1.25 -8.15
C PRO A 31 -12.50 0.79 -7.31
N LEU A 32 -12.48 1.20 -6.03
CA LEU A 32 -11.46 0.77 -5.06
C LEU A 32 -11.34 -0.76 -4.98
N THR A 33 -12.47 -1.46 -4.96
CA THR A 33 -12.52 -2.94 -4.93
C THR A 33 -11.79 -3.57 -6.11
N THR A 34 -11.85 -2.95 -7.30
CA THR A 34 -11.15 -3.43 -8.49
C THR A 34 -9.65 -3.20 -8.37
N LEU A 35 -9.22 -2.05 -7.83
CA LEU A 35 -7.80 -1.79 -7.56
C LEU A 35 -7.23 -2.81 -6.58
N VAL A 36 -7.90 -3.00 -5.45
CA VAL A 36 -7.47 -3.93 -4.39
C VAL A 36 -7.43 -5.37 -4.90
N ALA A 37 -8.43 -5.81 -5.67
CA ALA A 37 -8.45 -7.14 -6.28
C ALA A 37 -7.26 -7.37 -7.23
N GLN A 38 -6.91 -6.37 -8.04
CA GLN A 38 -5.76 -6.46 -8.94
C GLN A 38 -4.42 -6.47 -8.20
N ILE A 39 -4.27 -5.62 -7.17
CA ILE A 39 -3.06 -5.60 -6.33
C ILE A 39 -2.88 -6.95 -5.64
N LYS A 40 -3.94 -7.48 -4.98
CA LYS A 40 -3.91 -8.78 -4.32
C LYS A 40 -3.60 -9.92 -5.32
N GLY A 41 -4.28 -9.94 -6.46
CA GLY A 41 -4.11 -10.99 -7.47
C GLY A 41 -2.70 -11.00 -8.08
N ARG A 42 -2.19 -9.84 -8.48
CA ARG A 42 -0.86 -9.74 -9.09
C ARG A 42 0.25 -10.05 -8.10
N SER A 43 0.17 -9.52 -6.87
CA SER A 43 1.16 -9.80 -5.82
C SER A 43 1.15 -11.29 -5.42
N ALA A 44 -0.03 -11.89 -5.23
CA ALA A 44 -0.15 -13.30 -4.91
C ALA A 44 0.48 -14.20 -6.00
N PHE A 45 0.20 -13.89 -7.28
CA PHE A 45 0.80 -14.61 -8.41
C PHE A 45 2.33 -14.54 -8.38
N LEU A 46 2.90 -13.34 -8.19
CA LEU A 46 4.34 -13.14 -8.17
C LEU A 46 5.00 -13.83 -6.97
N MET A 47 4.42 -13.71 -5.77
CA MET A 47 4.93 -14.36 -4.55
C MET A 47 4.87 -15.89 -4.65
N ASN A 48 3.79 -16.43 -5.20
CA ASN A 48 3.65 -17.88 -5.39
C ASN A 48 4.67 -18.40 -6.39
N ARG A 49 4.88 -17.67 -7.49
CA ARG A 49 5.89 -18.00 -8.50
C ARG A 49 7.31 -17.92 -7.93
N SER A 50 7.63 -16.92 -7.13
CA SER A 50 8.99 -16.75 -6.57
C SER A 50 9.32 -17.79 -5.49
N ALA A 51 8.32 -18.26 -4.74
CA ALA A 51 8.49 -19.22 -3.66
C ALA A 51 8.14 -20.67 -4.08
N THR A 52 7.91 -20.93 -5.38
CA THR A 52 7.50 -22.23 -5.93
C THR A 52 6.35 -22.86 -5.14
N ARG A 53 5.38 -22.04 -4.72
CA ARG A 53 4.24 -22.46 -3.89
C ARG A 53 2.93 -22.19 -4.62
N CYS A 54 1.86 -22.85 -4.18
CA CYS A 54 0.50 -22.59 -4.64
C CYS A 54 -0.42 -22.28 -3.45
N GLY A 55 -1.57 -21.66 -3.71
CA GLY A 55 -2.58 -21.33 -2.69
C GLY A 55 -2.80 -19.84 -2.46
N SER A 56 -3.67 -19.52 -1.51
CA SER A 56 -4.01 -18.14 -1.18
C SER A 56 -2.89 -17.46 -0.40
N VAL A 57 -2.53 -16.24 -0.82
CA VAL A 57 -1.60 -15.37 -0.09
C VAL A 57 -2.35 -14.40 0.81
N TRP A 58 -3.48 -13.87 0.32
CA TRP A 58 -4.25 -12.85 1.01
C TRP A 58 -5.47 -13.45 1.70
N GLN A 59 -5.88 -12.82 2.79
CA GLN A 59 -7.23 -13.00 3.33
C GLN A 59 -8.26 -12.49 2.31
N ARG A 60 -9.43 -13.12 2.31
CA ARG A 60 -10.53 -12.81 1.37
C ARG A 60 -10.95 -11.35 1.50
N ASP A 61 -11.13 -10.91 2.74
CA ASP A 61 -11.58 -9.56 3.02
C ASP A 61 -10.41 -8.56 3.08
N SER A 62 -10.72 -7.31 2.77
CA SER A 62 -9.83 -6.16 2.93
C SER A 62 -10.45 -5.22 3.93
N PHE A 63 -9.65 -4.56 4.75
CA PHE A 63 -10.12 -3.45 5.56
C PHE A 63 -9.99 -2.17 4.75
N ASP A 64 -11.05 -1.82 4.03
CA ASP A 64 -11.10 -0.61 3.21
C ASP A 64 -11.77 0.50 4.02
N HIS A 65 -11.06 1.59 4.28
CA HIS A 65 -11.61 2.75 4.99
C HIS A 65 -11.50 4.00 4.12
N ILE A 66 -12.65 4.58 3.77
CA ILE A 66 -12.72 5.82 3.00
C ILE A 66 -12.33 6.97 3.93
N VAL A 67 -11.24 7.65 3.61
CA VAL A 67 -10.85 8.89 4.29
C VAL A 67 -11.86 9.97 3.91
N ARG A 68 -12.55 10.52 4.91
CA ARG A 68 -13.53 11.60 4.72
C ARG A 68 -12.81 12.94 4.61
N ALA A 69 -13.47 13.91 3.98
CA ALA A 69 -12.88 15.23 3.68
C ALA A 69 -12.49 16.04 4.93
N ASP A 70 -13.11 15.76 6.08
CA ASP A 70 -12.82 16.36 7.38
C ASP A 70 -11.62 15.73 8.11
N GLU A 71 -11.17 14.57 7.63
CA GLU A 71 -10.03 13.88 8.21
C GLU A 71 -8.72 14.40 7.61
N ASN A 72 -7.75 14.66 8.48
CA ASN A 72 -6.45 15.12 8.05
C ASN A 72 -5.68 13.96 7.37
N LEU A 73 -5.67 13.95 6.03
CA LEU A 73 -4.98 12.96 5.21
C LEU A 73 -3.51 12.79 5.61
N THR A 74 -2.80 13.89 5.86
CA THR A 74 -1.39 13.87 6.29
C THR A 74 -1.22 13.11 7.60
N LYS A 75 -2.11 13.31 8.59
CA LYS A 75 -2.08 12.55 9.86
C LYS A 75 -2.30 11.07 9.63
N LYS A 76 -3.22 10.68 8.73
CA LYS A 76 -3.45 9.27 8.40
C LYS A 76 -2.23 8.65 7.73
N ILE A 77 -1.59 9.36 6.82
CA ILE A 77 -0.38 8.85 6.19
C ILE A 77 0.76 8.71 7.19
N GLN A 78 0.97 9.71 8.04
CA GLN A 78 1.96 9.61 9.10
C GLN A 78 1.69 8.43 10.03
N TYR A 79 0.44 8.24 10.45
CA TYR A 79 0.04 7.08 11.24
C TYR A 79 0.39 5.76 10.54
N VAL A 80 0.09 5.64 9.24
CA VAL A 80 0.44 4.45 8.45
C VAL A 80 1.96 4.24 8.41
N CYS A 81 2.73 5.29 8.11
CA CYS A 81 4.19 5.25 8.09
C CYS A 81 4.81 4.87 9.43
N ASP A 82 4.18 5.18 10.55
CA ASP A 82 4.68 4.87 11.89
C ASP A 82 4.31 3.47 12.39
N ASN A 83 3.52 2.68 11.64
CA ASN A 83 3.18 1.30 12.06
C ASN A 83 4.40 0.40 12.29
N PRO A 84 5.46 0.42 11.46
CA PRO A 84 6.69 -0.32 11.73
C PRO A 84 7.34 0.06 13.06
N VAL A 85 7.35 1.35 13.42
CA VAL A 85 7.87 1.84 14.70
C VAL A 85 7.00 1.36 15.86
N ARG A 86 5.67 1.49 15.73
CA ARG A 86 4.70 1.02 16.74
C ARG A 86 4.78 -0.49 16.97
N LYS A 87 5.16 -1.27 15.95
CA LYS A 87 5.38 -2.72 16.03
C LYS A 87 6.81 -3.08 16.49
N GLY A 88 7.66 -2.09 16.76
CA GLY A 88 9.03 -2.29 17.23
C GLY A 88 9.99 -2.84 16.17
N LEU A 89 9.66 -2.71 14.87
CA LEU A 89 10.50 -3.22 13.78
C LEU A 89 11.72 -2.31 13.49
N VAL A 90 11.58 -1.02 13.78
CA VAL A 90 12.58 0.04 13.57
C VAL A 90 12.40 1.14 14.63
N THR A 91 13.41 1.99 14.83
CA THR A 91 13.31 3.11 15.79
C THR A 91 12.67 4.33 15.14
N THR A 92 12.89 4.53 13.84
CA THR A 92 12.25 5.60 13.06
C THR A 92 11.59 5.04 11.80
N CYS A 93 10.51 5.67 11.32
CA CYS A 93 9.81 5.16 10.14
C CYS A 93 10.70 5.14 8.87
N ASP A 94 11.63 6.09 8.75
CA ASP A 94 12.52 6.21 7.59
C ASP A 94 13.55 5.08 7.46
N GLU A 95 13.84 4.37 8.54
CA GLU A 95 14.68 3.16 8.57
C GLU A 95 13.97 1.93 8.00
N TYR A 96 12.64 1.96 7.88
CA TYR A 96 11.90 0.80 7.42
C TYR A 96 12.00 0.63 5.90
N ARG A 97 12.80 -0.35 5.46
CA ARG A 97 13.06 -0.64 4.04
C ARG A 97 11.81 -0.83 3.18
N TRP A 98 10.72 -1.31 3.78
CA TRP A 98 9.48 -1.64 3.06
C TRP A 98 8.39 -0.57 3.17
N LEU A 99 8.78 0.64 3.57
CA LEU A 99 7.98 1.85 3.50
C LEU A 99 8.30 2.62 2.20
N TRP A 100 7.25 3.05 1.50
CA TRP A 100 7.32 4.01 0.41
C TRP A 100 6.27 5.11 0.60
N ARG A 101 6.59 6.36 0.27
CA ARG A 101 5.69 7.52 0.36
C ARG A 101 6.03 8.56 -0.72
N SER A 102 5.02 9.21 -1.29
CA SER A 102 5.17 10.02 -2.51
C SER A 102 6.05 11.26 -2.38
N TRP A 103 6.25 11.81 -1.18
CA TRP A 103 7.08 13.01 -0.94
C TRP A 103 8.50 12.72 -0.48
N ARG A 104 8.89 11.45 -0.30
CA ARG A 104 10.28 11.11 0.06
C ARG A 104 11.26 11.38 -1.09
N ASP A 105 10.76 11.39 -2.32
CA ASP A 105 11.54 11.63 -3.54
C ASP A 105 11.64 13.13 -3.92
N SER A 106 11.09 14.04 -3.10
CA SER A 106 11.16 15.49 -3.34
C SER A 106 12.36 16.19 -2.67
N THR A 107 13.18 15.47 -1.90
CA THR A 107 14.35 16.01 -1.18
C THR A 107 15.62 15.17 -1.38
N ALA A 108 15.87 14.75 -2.62
CA ALA A 108 17.20 14.38 -3.08
C ALA A 108 17.67 15.47 -4.06
N GLY A 109 18.09 16.60 -3.52
CA GLY A 109 18.69 17.73 -4.22
C GLY A 109 19.75 18.36 -3.34
#